data_AF-A0A5S5BWT3-F1
#
_entry.id   AF-A0A5S5BWT3-F1
#
_cell.length_a   1.000
_cell.length_b   1.000
_cell.length_c   1.000
_cell.angle_alpha   90.00
_cell.angle_beta   90.00
_cell.angle_gamma   90.00
#
_symmetry.space_group_name_H-M   'P 1'
#
loop_
_entity.id
_entity.type
_entity.pdbx_description
1 polymer ?
#
loop_
_entity_poly.entity_id
_entity_poly.type
_entity_poly.pdbx_seq_one_letter_code
_entity_poly.pdbx_strand_id
1 'polypeptide(L)'
;MNPPLPVLRSADPKSQPAETARAERFERLASDVAARDALPEDRYAVAALLESMGWNDARAAEAFGTTDIFELAAEVWEAVRRKVVTSTFAVNEQTGVLRTGLALLKSFLRGVIFALPMAISVISMLTLKFSLWSYEHLSVEIATCIAIGTIASFVVVGGFTQAIARRGFFYISQGYYNMARKVTFLFIRLGYAAALVACALLLAFNLVFNVFPPEMFLYIVLYFFFLVSIWLSVTVMYILRRELTFTGLILAGIAIVYVLFRVLAWDIIFAQLLSILVVSAAGMALVVYYFRQAAKREEKGIAPRMPRLAVTVYAVAPYFAYGLLYFVFLFVDRIMAWSSNVDYMPYFIWFRGEYELGLDFALLSLMIPLGVCEVMVNKLMLDIEASYKRYWGFESELMNARFRRVYNRMMAAIAVSSALSALLIYGLAQLFDGIYYAREGEHLIASATTRFVFLVVLLAYVILATGLMNAVTLFSLSQPSLVNRAIVPALAVNVVLGFALSRWIDYSFAVFGVLAGAIVFSALSFRAMRQVLGKLDYYLYAIS
;
A
#
# COMPACT_ATOMS: atom_id res chain seq x y z
N MET A 1 20.99 -10.19 -67.64
CA MET A 1 19.92 -10.31 -68.66
C MET A 1 18.61 -10.57 -67.94
N ASN A 2 17.81 -9.50 -67.79
CA ASN A 2 16.38 -9.50 -67.48
C ASN A 2 15.82 -8.38 -68.38
N PRO A 3 14.65 -8.56 -69.01
CA PRO A 3 14.15 -7.62 -70.02
C PRO A 3 13.73 -6.28 -69.39
N PRO A 4 13.72 -5.17 -70.16
CA PRO A 4 13.29 -3.87 -69.66
C PRO A 4 11.79 -3.88 -69.35
N LEU A 5 11.43 -3.19 -68.27
CA LEU A 5 10.07 -2.92 -67.82
C LEU A 5 9.21 -2.33 -68.96
N PRO A 6 7.93 -2.71 -69.07
CA PRO A 6 7.03 -2.07 -70.02
C PRO A 6 6.82 -0.62 -69.59
N VAL A 7 7.10 0.29 -70.53
CA VAL A 7 6.84 1.72 -70.44
C VAL A 7 5.36 1.92 -70.09
N LEU A 8 5.11 2.51 -68.92
CA LEU A 8 3.82 3.05 -68.53
C LEU A 8 3.35 3.98 -69.65
N ARG A 9 2.27 3.61 -70.35
CA ARG A 9 1.52 4.54 -71.18
C ARG A 9 1.12 5.71 -70.28
N SER A 10 1.64 6.88 -70.61
CA SER A 10 1.30 8.16 -70.01
C SER A 10 -0.23 8.32 -70.00
N ALA A 11 -0.82 8.20 -68.81
CA ALA A 11 -2.14 8.76 -68.57
C ALA A 11 -2.07 10.28 -68.76
N ASP A 12 -3.09 10.81 -69.42
CA ASP A 12 -3.23 12.21 -69.83
C ASP A 12 -2.87 13.21 -68.70
N PRO A 13 -2.03 14.23 -68.93
CA PRO A 13 -1.63 15.20 -67.89
C PRO A 13 -2.78 16.08 -67.37
N LYS A 14 -3.97 16.00 -67.97
CA LYS A 14 -5.14 16.81 -67.61
C LYS A 14 -6.05 16.18 -66.53
N SER A 15 -5.89 14.89 -66.19
CA SER A 15 -6.73 14.22 -65.17
C SER A 15 -6.14 14.21 -63.75
N GLN A 16 -4.83 14.44 -63.60
CA GLN A 16 -4.13 14.38 -62.31
C GLN A 16 -4.59 15.38 -61.22
N PRO A 17 -4.99 16.65 -61.52
CA PRO A 17 -5.42 17.58 -60.49
C PRO A 17 -6.83 17.29 -59.95
N ALA A 18 -7.69 16.62 -60.73
CA ALA A 18 -9.06 16.31 -60.33
C ALA A 18 -9.14 15.09 -59.41
N GLU A 19 -8.34 14.05 -59.69
CA GLU A 19 -8.25 12.85 -58.84
C GLU A 19 -7.65 13.15 -57.46
N THR A 20 -6.61 14.00 -57.41
CA THR A 20 -6.00 14.43 -56.13
C THR A 20 -6.96 15.28 -55.29
N ALA A 21 -7.71 16.21 -55.91
CA ALA A 21 -8.72 16.99 -55.21
C ALA A 21 -9.89 16.15 -54.68
N ARG A 22 -10.29 15.09 -55.40
CA ARG A 22 -11.32 14.15 -54.96
C ARG A 22 -10.84 13.29 -53.80
N ALA A 23 -9.61 12.80 -53.85
CA ALA A 23 -8.99 12.05 -52.75
C ALA A 23 -8.91 12.88 -51.46
N GLU A 24 -8.47 14.15 -51.55
CA GLU A 24 -8.45 15.06 -50.39
C GLU A 24 -9.83 15.33 -49.81
N ARG A 25 -10.85 15.52 -50.66
CA ARG A 25 -12.24 15.68 -50.21
C ARG A 25 -12.76 14.44 -49.51
N PHE A 26 -12.42 13.26 -50.03
CA PHE A 26 -12.83 11.98 -49.44
C PHE A 26 -12.17 11.78 -48.07
N GLU A 27 -10.88 12.08 -47.94
CA GLU A 27 -10.19 11.98 -46.65
C GLU A 27 -10.74 12.95 -45.60
N ARG A 28 -11.12 14.17 -46.01
CA ARG A 28 -11.81 15.14 -45.13
C ARG A 28 -13.16 14.60 -44.69
N LEU A 29 -13.98 14.11 -45.62
CA LEU A 29 -15.28 13.54 -45.31
C LEU A 29 -15.19 12.36 -44.34
N ALA A 30 -14.26 11.43 -44.58
CA ALA A 30 -14.03 10.30 -43.68
C ALA A 30 -13.55 10.75 -42.29
N SER A 31 -12.78 11.84 -42.21
CA SER A 31 -12.32 12.42 -40.94
C SER A 31 -13.46 13.13 -40.19
N ASP A 32 -14.35 13.81 -40.91
CA ASP A 32 -15.53 14.48 -40.33
C ASP A 32 -16.54 13.46 -39.78
N VAL A 33 -16.74 12.33 -40.50
CA VAL A 33 -17.55 11.21 -40.01
C VAL A 33 -16.92 10.61 -38.75
N ALA A 34 -15.61 10.33 -38.76
CA ALA A 34 -14.89 9.81 -37.59
C ALA A 34 -14.89 10.78 -36.39
N ALA A 35 -14.97 12.10 -36.63
CA ALA A 35 -15.06 13.11 -35.58
C ALA A 35 -16.44 13.15 -34.92
N ARG A 36 -17.51 12.77 -35.64
CA ARG A 36 -18.88 12.70 -35.10
C ARG A 36 -19.16 11.37 -34.43
N ASP A 37 -18.68 10.28 -35.01
CA ASP A 37 -18.73 8.95 -34.43
C ASP A 37 -17.44 8.19 -34.76
N ALA A 38 -16.66 7.92 -33.72
CA ALA A 38 -15.36 7.27 -33.85
C ALA A 38 -15.45 5.77 -34.17
N LEU A 39 -16.60 5.13 -33.92
CA LEU A 39 -16.85 3.72 -34.19
C LEU A 39 -18.31 3.52 -34.62
N PRO A 40 -18.66 3.88 -35.87
CA PRO A 40 -19.97 3.52 -36.43
C PRO A 40 -20.20 2.01 -36.31
N GLU A 41 -21.43 1.56 -36.07
CA GLU A 41 -21.70 0.13 -35.91
C GLU A 41 -21.66 -0.62 -37.26
N ASP A 42 -22.15 0.02 -38.32
CA ASP A 42 -22.18 -0.53 -39.67
C ASP A 42 -22.17 0.58 -40.76
N ARG A 43 -22.17 0.14 -42.02
CA ARG A 43 -22.25 1.02 -43.19
C ARG A 43 -23.54 1.85 -43.26
N TYR A 44 -24.63 1.40 -42.63
CA TYR A 44 -25.91 2.11 -42.64
C TYR A 44 -25.92 3.25 -41.61
N ALA A 45 -25.22 3.09 -40.48
CA ALA A 45 -24.95 4.16 -39.53
C ALA A 45 -24.12 5.28 -40.17
N VAL A 46 -23.12 4.92 -41.00
CA VAL A 46 -22.36 5.89 -41.80
C VAL A 46 -23.25 6.60 -42.82
N ALA A 47 -24.16 5.88 -43.50
CA ALA A 47 -25.11 6.48 -44.44
C ALA A 47 -26.02 7.51 -43.73
N ALA A 48 -26.58 7.16 -42.57
CA ALA A 48 -27.39 8.08 -41.76
C ALA A 48 -26.60 9.32 -41.30
N LEU A 49 -25.32 9.15 -40.94
CA LEU A 49 -24.44 10.27 -40.60
C LEU A 49 -24.18 11.18 -41.80
N LEU A 50 -23.90 10.60 -42.97
CA LEU A 50 -23.70 11.35 -44.21
C LEU A 50 -24.97 12.13 -44.60
N GLU A 51 -26.15 11.51 -44.51
CA GLU A 51 -27.43 12.19 -44.72
C GLU A 51 -27.64 13.34 -43.73
N SER A 52 -27.34 13.13 -42.44
CA SER A 52 -27.42 14.17 -41.41
C SER A 52 -26.45 15.34 -41.65
N MET A 53 -25.35 15.08 -42.38
CA MET A 53 -24.37 16.07 -42.81
C MET A 53 -24.79 16.81 -44.09
N GLY A 54 -25.96 16.48 -44.65
CA GLY A 54 -26.51 17.11 -45.84
C GLY A 54 -26.03 16.49 -47.15
N TRP A 55 -25.49 15.27 -47.12
CA TRP A 55 -25.23 14.49 -48.33
C TRP A 55 -26.50 13.79 -48.79
N ASN A 56 -26.66 13.68 -50.09
CA ASN A 56 -27.73 12.92 -50.75
C ASN A 56 -27.15 12.27 -52.01
N ASP A 57 -27.91 11.38 -52.64
CA ASP A 57 -27.43 10.60 -53.80
C ASP A 57 -26.85 11.47 -54.92
N ALA A 58 -27.53 12.58 -55.25
CA ALA A 58 -27.07 13.50 -56.29
C ALA A 58 -25.71 14.14 -55.96
N ARG A 59 -25.50 14.58 -54.71
CA ARG A 59 -24.25 15.21 -54.26
C ARG A 59 -23.13 14.19 -54.11
N ALA A 60 -23.44 12.98 -53.68
CA ALA A 60 -22.48 11.88 -53.59
C ALA A 60 -21.97 11.46 -54.98
N ALA A 61 -22.88 11.36 -55.96
CA ALA A 61 -22.56 11.08 -57.34
C ALA A 61 -21.72 12.20 -58.00
N GLU A 62 -22.10 13.46 -57.79
CA GLU A 62 -21.37 14.60 -58.37
C GLU A 62 -19.98 14.78 -57.76
N ALA A 63 -19.84 14.68 -56.44
CA ALA A 63 -18.59 14.96 -55.74
C ALA A 63 -17.63 13.76 -55.72
N PHE A 64 -18.17 12.54 -55.68
CA PHE A 64 -17.40 11.31 -55.45
C PHE A 64 -17.70 10.21 -56.45
N GLY A 65 -18.44 10.46 -57.54
CA GLY A 65 -18.66 9.47 -58.61
C GLY A 65 -19.26 8.15 -58.15
N THR A 66 -19.99 8.15 -57.03
CA THR A 66 -20.68 6.99 -56.46
C THR A 66 -22.10 6.91 -57.00
N THR A 67 -22.70 5.72 -57.00
CA THR A 67 -24.03 5.48 -57.57
C THR A 67 -25.13 6.00 -56.64
N ASP A 68 -24.93 5.86 -55.33
CA ASP A 68 -25.84 6.32 -54.27
C ASP A 68 -25.06 6.62 -52.97
N ILE A 69 -25.75 7.17 -51.98
CA ILE A 69 -25.16 7.48 -50.68
C ILE A 69 -24.69 6.23 -49.91
N PHE A 70 -25.28 5.06 -50.17
CA PHE A 70 -24.93 3.81 -49.50
C PHE A 70 -23.59 3.27 -49.97
N GLU A 71 -23.26 3.45 -51.25
CA GLU A 71 -21.96 3.12 -51.81
C GLU A 71 -20.87 4.03 -51.23
N LEU A 72 -21.12 5.34 -51.17
CA LEU A 72 -20.22 6.29 -50.49
C LEU A 72 -20.03 5.94 -49.01
N ALA A 73 -21.12 5.56 -48.32
CA ALA A 73 -21.07 5.14 -46.93
C ALA A 73 -20.25 3.86 -46.73
N ALA A 74 -20.32 2.90 -47.66
CA ALA A 74 -19.52 1.68 -47.62
C ALA A 74 -18.02 1.97 -47.79
N GLU A 75 -17.66 2.88 -48.71
CA GLU A 75 -16.27 3.30 -48.91
C GLU A 75 -15.73 4.08 -47.70
N VAL A 76 -16.50 5.02 -47.16
CA VAL A 76 -16.14 5.79 -45.97
C VAL A 76 -16.03 4.87 -44.75
N TRP A 77 -16.94 3.91 -44.60
CA TRP A 77 -16.88 2.89 -43.56
C TRP A 77 -15.58 2.09 -43.61
N GLU A 78 -15.17 1.60 -44.77
CA GLU A 78 -13.91 0.88 -44.94
C GLU A 78 -12.68 1.78 -44.71
N ALA A 79 -12.77 3.07 -45.03
CA ALA A 79 -11.70 4.04 -44.78
C ALA A 79 -11.57 4.37 -43.28
N VAL A 80 -12.69 4.61 -42.59
CA VAL A 80 -12.74 4.85 -41.13
C VAL A 80 -12.27 3.61 -40.39
N ARG A 81 -12.76 2.41 -40.76
CA ARG A 81 -12.34 1.15 -40.16
C ARG A 81 -10.85 0.87 -40.38
N ARG A 82 -10.32 1.11 -41.59
CA ARG A 82 -8.86 1.02 -41.84
C ARG A 82 -8.09 2.04 -41.01
N LYS A 83 -8.57 3.28 -40.87
CA LYS A 83 -7.96 4.29 -39.99
C LYS A 83 -8.03 3.90 -38.51
N VAL A 84 -9.08 3.25 -38.04
CA VAL A 84 -9.17 2.75 -36.65
C VAL A 84 -8.23 1.55 -36.43
N VAL A 85 -8.08 0.69 -37.43
CA VAL A 85 -7.12 -0.44 -37.39
C VAL A 85 -5.66 0.06 -37.47
N THR A 86 -5.41 1.18 -38.16
CA THR A 86 -4.07 1.78 -38.31
C THR A 86 -3.78 2.97 -37.41
N SER A 87 -4.77 3.50 -36.67
CA SER A 87 -4.54 4.44 -35.59
C SER A 87 -3.83 3.67 -34.51
N THR A 88 -2.51 3.70 -34.61
CA THR A 88 -1.59 3.19 -33.62
C THR A 88 -2.04 3.73 -32.29
N PHE A 89 -2.57 2.82 -31.46
CA PHE A 89 -2.77 2.98 -30.03
C PHE A 89 -1.70 3.94 -29.52
N ALA A 90 -2.12 5.10 -28.99
CA ALA A 90 -1.25 6.18 -28.57
C ALA A 90 0.05 5.60 -28.02
N VAL A 91 1.13 5.74 -28.79
CA VAL A 91 2.43 5.23 -28.42
C VAL A 91 2.74 5.93 -27.11
N ASN A 92 2.74 5.15 -26.03
CA ASN A 92 3.08 5.63 -24.70
C ASN A 92 4.37 6.42 -24.88
N GLU A 93 4.36 7.74 -24.63
CA GLU A 93 5.56 8.57 -24.74
C GLU A 93 6.66 7.78 -24.03
N GLN A 94 7.70 7.38 -24.77
CA GLN A 94 8.81 6.66 -24.19
C GLN A 94 9.47 7.62 -23.22
N THR A 95 9.05 7.59 -21.96
CA THR A 95 9.66 8.35 -20.89
C THR A 95 11.10 7.90 -20.85
N GLY A 96 12.03 8.80 -21.18
CA GLY A 96 13.45 8.48 -21.28
C GLY A 96 13.91 7.64 -20.08
N VAL A 97 14.83 6.70 -20.32
CA VAL A 97 15.30 5.69 -19.34
C VAL A 97 15.63 6.34 -17.98
N LEU A 98 16.22 7.53 -18.00
CA LEU A 98 16.50 8.36 -16.83
C LEU A 98 15.25 8.78 -16.02
N ARG A 99 14.19 9.26 -16.67
CA ARG A 99 12.95 9.65 -16.00
C ARG A 99 12.24 8.45 -15.38
N THR A 100 12.25 7.32 -16.08
CA THR A 100 11.72 6.05 -15.57
C THR A 100 12.52 5.58 -14.35
N GLY A 101 13.86 5.61 -14.42
CA GLY A 101 14.74 5.28 -13.29
C GLY A 101 14.51 6.17 -12.07
N LEU A 102 14.40 7.49 -12.27
CA LEU A 102 14.09 8.46 -11.21
C LEU A 102 12.72 8.22 -10.57
N ALA A 103 11.70 7.87 -11.37
CA ALA A 103 10.37 7.56 -10.85
C ALA A 103 10.35 6.27 -10.01
N LEU A 104 11.11 5.25 -10.43
CA LEU A 104 11.29 4.01 -9.66
C LEU A 104 12.04 4.28 -8.35
N LEU A 105 13.14 5.04 -8.39
CA LEU A 105 13.88 5.42 -7.19
C LEU A 105 13.02 6.21 -6.21
N LYS A 106 12.22 7.17 -6.70
CA LYS A 106 11.29 7.95 -5.87
C LYS A 106 10.25 7.06 -5.19
N SER A 107 9.71 6.07 -5.91
CA SER A 107 8.74 5.11 -5.35
C SER A 107 9.40 4.19 -4.33
N PHE A 108 10.63 3.73 -4.59
CA PHE A 108 11.41 2.93 -3.66
C PHE A 108 11.70 3.69 -2.36
N LEU A 109 12.25 4.91 -2.47
CA LEU A 109 12.54 5.77 -1.32
C LEU A 109 11.29 6.04 -0.51
N ARG A 110 10.13 6.23 -1.15
CA ARG A 110 8.86 6.41 -0.45
C ARG A 110 8.50 5.19 0.42
N GLY A 111 8.64 3.97 -0.11
CA GLY A 111 8.40 2.75 0.65
C GLY A 111 9.41 2.55 1.80
N VAL A 112 10.68 2.92 1.60
CA VAL A 112 11.72 2.84 2.65
C VAL A 112 11.53 3.90 3.74
N ILE A 113 11.15 5.13 3.37
CA ILE A 113 10.91 6.23 4.32
C ILE A 113 9.82 5.87 5.33
N PHE A 114 8.85 5.04 4.95
CA PHE A 114 7.81 4.57 5.86
C PHE A 114 8.37 3.81 7.08
N ALA A 115 9.46 3.06 6.91
CA ALA A 115 10.07 2.28 7.99
C ALA A 115 11.18 3.05 8.74
N LEU A 116 11.53 4.26 8.27
CA LEU A 116 12.58 5.10 8.82
C LEU A 116 12.33 5.55 10.28
N PRO A 117 11.09 5.83 10.73
CA PRO A 117 10.79 6.10 12.15
C PRO A 117 11.22 4.97 13.09
N MET A 118 11.05 3.71 12.68
CA MET A 118 11.50 2.56 13.47
C MET A 118 13.02 2.49 13.52
N ALA A 119 13.70 2.67 12.38
CA ALA A 119 15.16 2.69 12.32
C ALA A 119 15.75 3.80 13.22
N ILE A 120 15.15 5.00 13.22
CA ILE A 120 15.55 6.09 14.12
C ILE A 120 15.37 5.69 15.58
N SER A 121 14.26 5.03 15.92
CA SER A 121 14.01 4.60 17.30
C SER A 121 15.06 3.57 17.76
N VAL A 122 15.44 2.63 16.88
CA VAL A 122 16.52 1.66 17.15
C VAL A 122 17.86 2.37 17.32
N ILE A 123 18.23 3.28 16.41
CA ILE A 123 19.48 4.06 16.51
C ILE A 123 19.50 4.88 17.81
N SER A 124 18.37 5.47 18.19
CA SER A 124 18.23 6.21 19.44
C SER A 124 18.47 5.31 20.65
N MET A 125 17.88 4.10 20.69
CA MET A 125 18.16 3.12 21.74
C MET A 125 19.65 2.76 21.81
N LEU A 126 20.31 2.52 20.67
CA LEU A 126 21.73 2.14 20.63
C LEU A 126 22.69 3.25 21.03
N THR A 127 22.32 4.52 20.85
CA THR A 127 23.22 5.67 21.04
C THR A 127 22.91 6.47 22.29
N LEU A 128 21.63 6.74 22.56
CA LEU A 128 21.15 7.53 23.69
C LEU A 128 20.69 6.66 24.87
N LYS A 129 20.58 5.34 24.68
CA LYS A 129 20.00 4.37 25.64
C LYS A 129 18.48 4.55 25.87
N PHE A 130 17.85 5.52 25.21
CA PHE A 130 16.39 5.73 25.20
C PHE A 130 15.89 6.12 23.80
N SER A 131 14.59 5.97 23.60
CA SER A 131 13.83 6.41 22.42
C SER A 131 12.58 7.17 22.86
N LEU A 132 11.63 7.39 21.93
CA LEU A 132 10.41 8.15 22.23
C LEU A 132 9.55 7.48 23.32
N TRP A 133 9.55 6.14 23.41
CA TRP A 133 8.73 5.39 24.36
C TRP A 133 9.46 4.19 24.98
N SER A 134 10.78 4.08 24.86
CA SER A 134 11.56 2.99 25.46
C SER A 134 12.85 3.52 26.08
N TYR A 135 13.33 2.85 27.13
CA TYR A 135 14.58 3.16 27.82
C TYR A 135 15.21 1.88 28.34
N GLU A 136 16.53 1.74 28.17
CA GLU A 136 17.30 0.55 28.46
C GLU A 136 17.22 0.13 29.94
N HIS A 137 17.18 1.11 30.84
CA HIS A 137 17.21 0.86 32.29
C HIS A 137 15.81 0.93 32.94
N LEU A 138 14.73 0.74 32.16
CA LEU A 138 13.39 0.61 32.73
C LEU A 138 13.25 -0.69 33.53
N SER A 139 12.44 -0.61 34.59
CA SER A 139 11.99 -1.81 35.28
C SER A 139 11.09 -2.65 34.35
N VAL A 140 11.07 -3.96 34.56
CA VAL A 140 10.31 -4.90 33.72
C VAL A 140 8.81 -4.63 33.84
N GLU A 141 8.33 -4.17 35.00
CA GLU A 141 6.95 -3.76 35.23
C GLU A 141 6.55 -2.62 34.27
N ILE A 142 7.35 -1.56 34.22
CA ILE A 142 7.06 -0.38 33.40
C ILE A 142 7.20 -0.72 31.91
N ALA A 143 8.23 -1.49 31.54
CA ALA A 143 8.40 -1.98 30.18
C ALA A 143 7.18 -2.81 29.73
N THR A 144 6.64 -3.68 30.62
CA THR A 144 5.40 -4.42 30.38
C THR A 144 4.22 -3.50 30.11
N CYS A 145 4.07 -2.44 30.91
CA CYS A 145 2.98 -1.48 30.75
C CYS A 145 3.03 -0.77 29.38
N ILE A 146 4.21 -0.28 29.01
CA ILE A 146 4.45 0.40 27.73
C ILE A 146 4.19 -0.56 26.57
N ALA A 147 4.68 -1.79 26.65
CA ALA A 147 4.55 -2.78 25.59
C ALA A 147 3.10 -3.20 25.36
N ILE A 148 2.33 -3.46 26.43
CA ILE A 148 0.88 -3.73 26.35
C ILE A 148 0.15 -2.54 25.73
N GLY A 149 0.42 -1.31 26.21
CA GLY A 149 -0.18 -0.09 25.66
C GLY A 149 0.13 0.08 24.17
N THR A 150 1.36 -0.22 23.76
CA THR A 150 1.81 -0.15 22.36
C THR A 150 1.08 -1.17 21.50
N ILE A 151 1.03 -2.46 21.89
CA ILE A 151 0.31 -3.51 21.15
C ILE A 151 -1.17 -3.16 21.02
N ALA A 152 -1.81 -2.78 22.13
CA ALA A 152 -3.22 -2.39 22.13
C ALA A 152 -3.48 -1.21 21.17
N SER A 153 -2.58 -0.23 21.13
CA SER A 153 -2.73 0.95 20.26
C SER A 153 -2.72 0.58 18.78
N PHE A 154 -1.82 -0.33 18.37
CA PHE A 154 -1.76 -0.84 17.00
C PHE A 154 -2.99 -1.67 16.62
N VAL A 155 -3.42 -2.57 17.50
CA VAL A 155 -4.59 -3.44 17.26
C VAL A 155 -5.87 -2.62 17.10
N VAL A 156 -6.11 -1.65 17.99
CA VAL A 156 -7.32 -0.82 17.96
C VAL A 156 -7.34 0.11 16.75
N VAL A 157 -6.21 0.76 16.42
CA VAL A 157 -6.13 1.73 15.32
C VAL A 157 -5.97 1.07 13.95
N GLY A 158 -5.45 -0.16 13.90
CA GLY A 158 -5.13 -0.88 12.68
C GLY A 158 -6.22 -0.90 11.62
N GLY A 159 -7.47 -1.15 12.01
CA GLY A 159 -8.59 -1.11 11.07
C GLY A 159 -8.87 0.29 10.53
N PHE A 160 -8.76 1.32 11.38
CA PHE A 160 -8.96 2.71 10.98
C PHE A 160 -7.85 3.19 10.04
N THR A 161 -6.60 2.74 10.23
CA THR A 161 -5.50 3.13 9.33
C THR A 161 -5.76 2.64 7.91
N GLN A 162 -6.18 1.38 7.76
CA GLN A 162 -6.53 0.79 6.46
C GLN A 162 -7.77 1.44 5.84
N ALA A 163 -8.75 1.80 6.68
CA ALA A 163 -9.95 2.50 6.24
C ALA A 163 -9.65 3.88 5.66
N ILE A 164 -8.81 4.65 6.37
CA ILE A 164 -8.32 5.96 5.94
C ILE A 164 -7.45 5.82 4.69
N ALA A 165 -6.54 4.85 4.67
CA ALA A 165 -5.67 4.62 3.52
C ALA A 165 -6.50 4.35 2.25
N ARG A 166 -7.52 3.49 2.32
CA ARG A 166 -8.33 3.15 1.15
C ARG A 166 -9.18 4.32 0.65
N ARG A 167 -10.00 4.94 1.52
CA ARG A 167 -10.93 6.00 1.07
C ARG A 167 -10.26 7.37 0.97
N GLY A 168 -9.37 7.69 1.90
CA GLY A 168 -8.61 8.94 1.88
C GLY A 168 -7.75 9.03 0.62
N PHE A 169 -6.98 7.99 0.30
CA PHE A 169 -6.17 7.95 -0.91
C PHE A 169 -7.02 7.98 -2.19
N PHE A 170 -8.17 7.30 -2.21
CA PHE A 170 -9.09 7.30 -3.36
C PHE A 170 -9.55 8.73 -3.71
N TYR A 171 -10.05 9.49 -2.74
CA TYR A 171 -10.51 10.86 -2.99
C TYR A 171 -9.37 11.82 -3.29
N ILE A 172 -8.19 11.66 -2.65
CA ILE A 172 -6.99 12.45 -2.97
C ILE A 172 -6.56 12.20 -4.42
N SER A 173 -6.57 10.94 -4.87
CA SER A 173 -6.16 10.56 -6.22
C SER A 173 -7.10 11.09 -7.30
N GLN A 174 -8.36 11.35 -6.95
CA GLN A 174 -9.35 11.99 -7.82
C GLN A 174 -9.37 13.53 -7.73
N GLY A 175 -8.53 14.14 -6.88
CA GLY A 175 -8.49 15.59 -6.68
C GLY A 175 -9.57 16.15 -5.73
N TYR A 176 -10.45 15.31 -5.16
CA TYR A 176 -11.52 15.72 -4.24
C TYR A 176 -11.02 15.86 -2.79
N TYR A 177 -10.13 16.83 -2.53
CA TYR A 177 -9.47 17.00 -1.24
C TYR A 177 -10.43 17.29 -0.08
N ASN A 178 -11.52 18.03 -0.30
CA ASN A 178 -12.52 18.26 0.74
C ASN A 178 -13.27 16.99 1.14
N MET A 179 -13.55 16.09 0.19
CA MET A 179 -14.16 14.79 0.49
C MET A 179 -13.18 13.88 1.21
N ALA A 180 -11.93 13.85 0.75
CA ALA A 180 -10.85 13.15 1.44
C ALA A 180 -10.74 13.62 2.90
N ARG A 181 -10.77 14.93 3.15
CA ARG A 181 -10.78 15.52 4.49
C ARG A 181 -11.97 15.03 5.30
N LYS A 182 -13.20 15.15 4.80
CA LYS A 182 -14.42 14.75 5.53
C LYS A 182 -14.38 13.27 5.93
N VAL A 183 -14.03 12.38 5.00
CA VAL A 183 -13.97 10.93 5.27
C VAL A 183 -12.82 10.57 6.20
N THR A 184 -11.66 11.20 6.03
CA THR A 184 -10.51 10.98 6.92
C THR A 184 -10.82 11.40 8.35
N PHE A 185 -11.38 12.61 8.55
CA PHE A 185 -11.76 13.08 9.89
C PHE A 185 -12.91 12.28 10.50
N LEU A 186 -13.82 11.73 9.70
CA LEU A 186 -14.82 10.78 10.19
C LEU A 186 -14.15 9.55 10.81
N PHE A 187 -13.23 8.89 10.09
CA PHE A 187 -12.53 7.72 10.61
C PHE A 187 -11.60 8.05 11.78
N ILE A 188 -10.97 9.23 11.81
CA ILE A 188 -10.21 9.70 12.98
C ILE A 188 -11.11 9.81 14.22
N ARG A 189 -12.30 10.42 14.08
CA ARG A 189 -13.26 10.54 15.19
C ARG A 189 -13.74 9.17 15.67
N LEU A 190 -14.04 8.26 14.74
CA LEU A 190 -14.42 6.89 15.07
C LEU A 190 -13.27 6.13 15.75
N GLY A 191 -12.02 6.35 15.31
CA GLY A 191 -10.82 5.79 15.94
C GLY A 191 -10.64 6.28 17.37
N TYR A 192 -10.80 7.57 17.63
CA TYR A 192 -10.78 8.13 18.98
C TYR A 192 -11.94 7.61 19.85
N ALA A 193 -13.15 7.52 19.29
CA ALA A 193 -14.29 6.94 20.01
C ALA A 193 -14.03 5.47 20.38
N ALA A 194 -13.48 4.68 19.45
CA ALA A 194 -13.10 3.30 19.70
C ALA A 194 -11.99 3.19 20.76
N ALA A 195 -11.01 4.09 20.74
CA ALA A 195 -9.96 4.15 21.77
C ALA A 195 -10.51 4.49 23.15
N LEU A 196 -11.44 5.46 23.26
CA LEU A 196 -12.11 5.77 24.52
C LEU A 196 -12.94 4.60 25.05
N VAL A 197 -13.68 3.92 24.17
CA VAL A 197 -14.42 2.71 24.53
C VAL A 197 -13.46 1.60 24.97
N ALA A 198 -12.35 1.39 24.28
CA ALA A 198 -11.32 0.43 24.67
C ALA A 198 -10.71 0.78 26.03
N CYS A 199 -10.39 2.05 26.30
CA CYS A 199 -9.94 2.50 27.62
C CYS A 199 -10.98 2.16 28.71
N ALA A 200 -12.26 2.47 28.47
CA ALA A 200 -13.33 2.20 29.43
C ALA A 200 -13.49 0.70 29.70
N LEU A 201 -13.43 -0.13 28.65
CA LEU A 201 -13.49 -1.59 28.77
C LEU A 201 -12.28 -2.15 29.52
N LEU A 202 -11.07 -1.68 29.21
CA LEU A 202 -9.86 -2.09 29.90
C LEU A 202 -9.92 -1.69 31.39
N LEU A 203 -10.36 -0.46 31.70
CA LEU A 203 -10.56 0.03 33.07
C LEU A 203 -11.58 -0.83 33.82
N ALA A 204 -12.75 -1.08 33.23
CA ALA A 204 -13.77 -1.93 33.82
C ALA A 204 -13.27 -3.35 34.07
N PHE A 205 -12.53 -3.92 33.11
CA PHE A 205 -11.90 -5.23 33.25
C PHE A 205 -10.90 -5.25 34.41
N ASN A 206 -10.02 -4.26 34.52
CA ASN A 206 -9.05 -4.22 35.61
C ASN A 206 -9.70 -3.99 36.98
N LEU A 207 -10.78 -3.22 37.06
CA LEU A 207 -11.55 -3.02 38.30
C LEU A 207 -12.20 -4.31 38.80
N VAL A 208 -12.68 -5.17 37.89
CA VAL A 208 -13.32 -6.44 38.24
C VAL A 208 -12.30 -7.52 38.59
N PHE A 209 -11.25 -7.65 37.78
CA PHE A 209 -10.31 -8.77 37.88
C PHE A 209 -9.00 -8.43 38.62
N ASN A 210 -8.73 -7.16 38.90
CA ASN A 210 -7.51 -6.67 39.57
C ASN A 210 -6.22 -7.26 38.96
N VAL A 211 -6.15 -7.28 37.62
CA VAL A 211 -5.05 -7.93 36.88
C VAL A 211 -3.72 -7.20 37.10
N PHE A 212 -3.77 -5.87 37.14
CA PHE A 212 -2.62 -5.01 37.39
C PHE A 212 -2.91 -3.97 38.47
N PRO A 213 -1.89 -3.54 39.24
CA PRO A 213 -1.99 -2.42 40.16
C PRO A 213 -2.45 -1.13 39.45
N PRO A 214 -3.19 -0.22 40.13
CA PRO A 214 -3.72 0.99 39.53
C PRO A 214 -2.66 1.88 38.82
N GLU A 215 -1.45 1.97 39.38
CA GLU A 215 -0.35 2.77 38.82
C GLU A 215 0.16 2.19 37.49
N MET A 216 0.44 0.88 37.45
CA MET A 216 0.81 0.17 36.22
C MET A 216 -0.28 0.32 35.15
N PHE A 217 -1.53 0.16 35.57
CA PHE A 217 -2.66 0.26 34.68
C PHE A 217 -2.83 1.67 34.09
N LEU A 218 -2.56 2.71 34.87
CA LEU A 218 -2.55 4.10 34.39
C LEU A 218 -1.51 4.29 33.27
N TYR A 219 -0.31 3.75 33.42
CA TYR A 219 0.70 3.81 32.36
C TYR A 219 0.24 3.10 31.08
N ILE A 220 -0.35 1.91 31.19
CA ILE A 220 -0.92 1.21 30.03
C ILE A 220 -1.90 2.11 29.26
N VAL A 221 -2.84 2.73 29.97
CA VAL A 221 -3.89 3.58 29.36
C VAL A 221 -3.29 4.85 28.74
N LEU A 222 -2.34 5.50 29.40
CA LEU A 222 -1.71 6.73 28.90
C LEU A 222 -0.89 6.48 27.63
N TYR A 223 0.00 5.49 27.64
CA TYR A 223 0.79 5.13 26.46
C TYR A 223 -0.13 4.65 25.32
N PHE A 224 -1.13 3.81 25.62
CA PHE A 224 -2.14 3.38 24.65
C PHE A 224 -2.79 4.58 23.95
N PHE A 225 -3.37 5.51 24.69
CA PHE A 225 -4.17 6.59 24.12
C PHE A 225 -3.32 7.60 23.31
N PHE A 226 -2.12 7.94 23.79
CA PHE A 226 -1.26 8.86 23.07
C PHE A 226 -0.65 8.22 21.82
N LEU A 227 -0.28 6.93 21.87
CA LEU A 227 0.20 6.21 20.69
C LEU A 227 -0.90 6.08 19.63
N VAL A 228 -2.16 5.83 20.03
CA VAL A 228 -3.33 5.88 19.11
C VAL A 228 -3.36 7.18 18.31
N SER A 229 -3.13 8.31 18.98
CA SER A 229 -3.14 9.65 18.37
C SER A 229 -1.99 9.81 17.36
N ILE A 230 -0.82 9.28 17.68
CA ILE A 230 0.32 9.26 16.77
C ILE A 230 -0.04 8.44 15.53
N TRP A 231 -0.47 7.18 15.67
CA TRP A 231 -0.75 6.29 14.54
C TRP A 231 -1.81 6.83 13.57
N LEU A 232 -2.87 7.45 14.10
CA LEU A 232 -3.88 8.12 13.26
C LEU A 232 -3.26 9.29 12.48
N SER A 233 -2.40 10.08 13.11
CA SER A 233 -1.69 11.18 12.45
C SER A 233 -0.73 10.69 11.36
N VAL A 234 0.04 9.62 11.63
CA VAL A 234 0.94 8.98 10.66
C VAL A 234 0.21 8.57 9.40
N THR A 235 -0.94 7.90 9.59
CA THR A 235 -1.76 7.42 8.48
C THR A 235 -2.14 8.57 7.54
N VAL A 236 -2.50 9.72 8.10
CA VAL A 236 -2.85 10.90 7.30
C VAL A 236 -1.63 11.49 6.58
N MET A 237 -0.49 11.58 7.27
CA MET A 237 0.74 12.08 6.64
C MET A 237 1.17 11.20 5.48
N TYR A 238 0.98 9.89 5.59
CA TYR A 238 1.24 8.93 4.52
C TYR A 238 0.35 9.16 3.29
N ILE A 239 -0.98 9.30 3.45
CA ILE A 239 -1.88 9.54 2.31
C ILE A 239 -1.63 10.91 1.65
N LEU A 240 -1.19 11.91 2.43
CA LEU A 240 -0.85 13.25 1.93
C LEU A 240 0.58 13.35 1.36
N ARG A 241 1.34 12.23 1.31
CA ARG A 241 2.72 12.18 0.83
C ARG A 241 3.66 13.13 1.59
N ARG A 242 3.52 13.17 2.91
CA ARG A 242 4.30 13.97 3.88
C ARG A 242 5.03 13.06 4.87
N GLU A 243 5.54 11.93 4.40
CA GLU A 243 6.15 10.88 5.24
C GLU A 243 7.36 11.42 6.03
N LEU A 244 8.17 12.29 5.43
CA LEU A 244 9.31 12.93 6.09
C LEU A 244 8.91 13.83 7.27
N THR A 245 7.72 14.42 7.23
CA THR A 245 7.23 15.25 8.35
C THR A 245 7.03 14.39 9.59
N PHE A 246 6.52 13.17 9.43
CA PHE A 246 6.36 12.25 10.55
C PHE A 246 7.72 11.82 11.14
N THR A 247 8.67 11.46 10.29
CA THR A 247 10.05 11.17 10.72
C THR A 247 10.64 12.35 11.51
N GLY A 248 10.44 13.58 11.03
CA GLY A 248 10.87 14.79 11.74
C GLY A 248 10.19 14.98 13.10
N LEU A 249 8.90 14.62 13.22
CA LEU A 249 8.19 14.67 14.51
C LEU A 249 8.75 13.66 15.52
N ILE A 250 9.10 12.44 15.08
CA ILE A 250 9.71 11.44 15.97
C ILE A 250 11.09 11.92 16.44
N LEU A 251 11.92 12.46 15.55
CA LEU A 251 13.20 13.06 15.92
C LEU A 251 13.03 14.21 16.91
N ALA A 252 12.07 15.10 16.66
CA ALA A 252 11.75 16.19 17.57
C ALA A 252 11.28 15.66 18.94
N GLY A 253 10.46 14.60 18.96
CA GLY A 253 10.04 13.93 20.18
C GLY A 253 11.21 13.35 20.97
N ILE A 254 12.12 12.63 20.31
CA ILE A 254 13.33 12.10 20.95
C ILE A 254 14.20 13.23 21.48
N ALA A 255 14.33 14.34 20.75
CA ALA A 255 15.04 15.52 21.20
C ALA A 255 14.39 16.16 22.44
N ILE A 256 13.05 16.21 22.51
CA ILE A 256 12.33 16.66 23.71
C ILE A 256 12.65 15.74 24.88
N VAL A 257 12.60 14.40 24.70
CA VAL A 257 12.97 13.45 25.76
C VAL A 257 14.41 13.70 26.21
N TYR A 258 15.34 13.89 25.28
CA TYR A 258 16.74 14.20 25.59
C TYR A 258 16.88 15.46 26.44
N VAL A 259 16.21 16.56 26.08
CA VAL A 259 16.27 17.81 26.86
C VAL A 259 15.66 17.61 28.25
N LEU A 260 14.48 17.03 28.34
CA LEU A 260 13.79 16.85 29.63
C LEU A 260 14.57 15.88 30.56
N PHE A 261 15.00 14.75 30.03
CA PHE A 261 15.66 13.69 30.80
C PHE A 261 17.13 14.00 31.10
N ARG A 262 17.91 14.45 30.10
CA ARG A 262 19.37 14.62 30.26
C ARG A 262 19.77 16.02 30.69
N VAL A 263 19.05 17.06 30.24
CA VAL A 263 19.40 18.45 30.55
C VAL A 263 18.66 18.94 31.79
N LEU A 264 17.35 18.68 31.89
CA LEU A 264 16.54 19.10 33.04
C LEU A 264 16.48 18.06 34.16
N ALA A 265 17.05 16.86 33.95
CA ALA A 265 17.06 15.76 34.90
C ALA A 265 15.68 15.35 35.43
N TRP A 266 14.65 15.46 34.58
CA TRP A 266 13.30 14.98 34.91
C TRP A 266 13.22 13.46 34.83
N ASP A 267 12.22 12.87 35.48
CA ASP A 267 11.92 11.45 35.36
C ASP A 267 11.69 11.03 33.89
N ILE A 268 12.22 9.87 33.50
CA ILE A 268 12.18 9.40 32.12
C ILE A 268 10.76 9.12 31.62
N ILE A 269 9.88 8.57 32.47
CA ILE A 269 8.51 8.27 32.10
C ILE A 269 7.73 9.56 31.90
N PHE A 270 7.91 10.52 32.80
CA PHE A 270 7.32 11.84 32.63
C PHE A 270 7.81 12.54 31.36
N ALA A 271 9.12 12.51 31.09
CA ALA A 271 9.71 13.08 29.88
C ALA A 271 9.16 12.44 28.59
N GLN A 272 9.04 11.10 28.56
CA GLN A 272 8.46 10.37 27.45
C GLN A 272 6.99 10.70 27.24
N LEU A 273 6.16 10.63 28.29
CA LEU A 273 4.73 10.93 28.19
C LEU A 273 4.48 12.36 27.71
N LEU A 274 5.22 13.34 28.24
CA LEU A 274 5.12 14.73 27.78
C LEU A 274 5.54 14.88 26.32
N SER A 275 6.64 14.22 25.91
CA SER A 275 7.09 14.23 24.52
C SER A 275 6.06 13.61 23.58
N ILE A 276 5.52 12.43 23.90
CA ILE A 276 4.48 11.75 23.10
C ILE A 276 3.22 12.63 23.03
N LEU A 277 2.83 13.29 24.13
CA LEU A 277 1.73 14.25 24.13
C LEU A 277 1.99 15.40 23.15
N VAL A 278 3.16 16.03 23.21
CA VAL A 278 3.53 17.13 22.29
C VAL A 278 3.55 16.65 20.84
N VAL A 279 4.17 15.50 20.56
CA VAL A 279 4.23 14.90 19.23
C VAL A 279 2.84 14.56 18.69
N SER A 280 1.96 14.00 19.53
CA SER A 280 0.60 13.66 19.14
C SER A 280 -0.25 14.90 18.84
N ALA A 281 -0.15 15.94 19.67
CA ALA A 281 -0.85 17.20 19.46
C ALA A 281 -0.33 17.93 18.20
N ALA A 282 1.00 17.99 18.02
CA ALA A 282 1.62 18.56 16.83
C ALA A 282 1.25 17.78 15.56
N GLY A 283 1.23 16.45 15.63
CA GLY A 283 0.80 15.57 14.54
C GLY A 283 -0.63 15.88 14.10
N MET A 284 -1.57 15.97 15.04
CA MET A 284 -2.96 16.29 14.73
C MET A 284 -3.13 17.73 14.19
N ALA A 285 -2.39 18.70 14.73
CA ALA A 285 -2.38 20.07 14.23
C ALA A 285 -1.87 20.13 12.77
N LEU A 286 -0.80 19.39 12.47
CA LEU A 286 -0.25 19.27 11.11
C LEU A 286 -1.23 18.58 10.15
N VAL A 287 -1.98 17.58 10.62
CA VAL A 287 -3.07 16.96 9.83
C VAL A 287 -4.10 18.01 9.41
N VAL A 288 -4.58 18.84 10.35
CA VAL A 288 -5.52 19.92 10.06
C VAL A 288 -4.90 20.93 9.07
N TYR A 289 -3.65 21.31 9.30
CA TYR A 289 -2.93 22.25 8.45
C TYR A 289 -2.76 21.75 7.01
N TYR A 290 -2.28 20.53 6.81
CA TYR A 290 -2.06 19.99 5.47
C TYR A 290 -3.36 19.75 4.71
N PHE A 291 -4.44 19.33 5.38
CA PHE A 291 -5.74 19.25 4.71
C PHE A 291 -6.28 20.62 4.31
N ARG A 292 -6.08 21.67 5.13
CA ARG A 292 -6.41 23.05 4.74
C ARG A 292 -5.60 23.49 3.53
N GLN A 293 -4.31 23.16 3.48
CA GLN A 293 -3.46 23.46 2.33
C GLN A 293 -3.90 22.69 1.07
N ALA A 294 -4.25 21.42 1.22
CA ALA A 294 -4.71 20.57 0.12
C ALA A 294 -6.06 21.03 -0.44
N ALA A 295 -7.00 21.42 0.42
CA ALA A 295 -8.30 21.94 0.00
C ALA A 295 -8.21 23.25 -0.81
N LYS A 296 -7.13 24.05 -0.66
CA LYS A 296 -6.90 25.23 -1.50
C LYS A 296 -6.54 24.87 -2.96
N ARG A 297 -6.11 23.63 -3.22
CA ARG A 297 -5.75 23.14 -4.55
C ARG A 297 -6.92 22.47 -5.29
N GLU A 298 -8.06 22.32 -4.62
CA GLU A 298 -9.25 21.71 -5.23
C GLU A 298 -9.87 22.69 -6.24
N GLU A 299 -10.07 22.22 -7.47
CA GLU A 299 -10.77 22.99 -8.49
C GLU A 299 -12.22 23.23 -8.06
N LYS A 300 -12.73 24.43 -8.31
CA LYS A 300 -14.11 24.80 -7.98
C LYS A 300 -15.07 24.20 -9.02
N GLY A 301 -15.36 22.91 -8.88
CA GLY A 301 -16.34 22.17 -9.67
C GLY A 301 -17.55 21.70 -8.84
N ILE A 302 -18.42 20.89 -9.45
CA ILE A 302 -19.52 20.24 -8.75
C ILE A 302 -18.93 19.23 -7.76
N ALA A 303 -18.98 19.57 -6.47
CA ALA A 303 -18.47 18.69 -5.42
C ALA A 303 -19.37 17.44 -5.30
N PRO A 304 -18.81 16.22 -5.41
CA PRO A 304 -19.60 15.01 -5.25
C PRO A 304 -20.19 14.94 -3.84
N ARG A 305 -21.46 14.53 -3.72
CA ARG A 305 -22.08 14.39 -2.39
C ARG A 305 -21.49 13.19 -1.66
N MET A 306 -21.29 13.34 -0.35
CA MET A 306 -20.86 12.22 0.50
C MET A 306 -21.89 11.09 0.41
N PRO A 307 -21.45 9.84 0.10
CA PRO A 307 -22.30 8.69 0.24
C PRO A 307 -22.81 8.54 1.67
N ARG A 308 -23.96 7.88 1.85
CA ARG A 308 -24.50 7.57 3.17
C ARG A 308 -23.43 6.84 4.01
N LEU A 309 -23.34 7.17 5.30
CA LEU A 309 -22.35 6.60 6.21
C LEU A 309 -22.32 5.06 6.15
N ALA A 310 -23.49 4.43 6.13
CA ALA A 310 -23.62 2.98 6.01
C ALA A 310 -22.92 2.41 4.76
N VAL A 311 -23.05 3.08 3.61
CA VAL A 311 -22.38 2.66 2.36
C VAL A 311 -20.88 2.84 2.46
N THR A 312 -20.43 3.95 3.03
CA THR A 312 -19.00 4.22 3.25
C THR A 312 -18.37 3.18 4.19
N VAL A 313 -19.03 2.85 5.29
CA VAL A 313 -18.56 1.84 6.25
C VAL A 313 -18.57 0.46 5.62
N TYR A 314 -19.66 0.05 4.97
CA TYR A 314 -19.77 -1.26 4.33
C TYR A 314 -18.66 -1.50 3.29
N ALA A 315 -18.40 -0.51 2.44
CA ALA A 315 -17.36 -0.61 1.41
C ALA A 315 -15.93 -0.69 1.98
N VAL A 316 -15.73 -0.26 3.23
CA VAL A 316 -14.42 -0.20 3.87
C VAL A 316 -14.23 -1.28 4.92
N ALA A 317 -15.32 -1.90 5.40
CA ALA A 317 -15.30 -2.94 6.41
C ALA A 317 -14.30 -4.09 6.13
N PRO A 318 -14.13 -4.59 4.90
CA PRO A 318 -13.11 -5.59 4.62
C PRO A 318 -11.67 -5.09 4.84
N TYR A 319 -11.38 -3.84 4.48
CA TYR A 319 -10.07 -3.22 4.71
C TYR A 319 -9.84 -2.97 6.21
N PHE A 320 -10.89 -2.54 6.91
CA PHE A 320 -10.85 -2.39 8.37
C PHE A 320 -10.54 -3.72 9.06
N ALA A 321 -11.24 -4.80 8.67
CA ALA A 321 -11.02 -6.13 9.22
C ALA A 321 -9.57 -6.59 8.99
N TYR A 322 -9.03 -6.39 7.78
CA TYR A 322 -7.64 -6.71 7.50
C TYR A 322 -6.68 -5.96 8.41
N GLY A 323 -6.87 -4.64 8.58
CA GLY A 323 -6.00 -3.82 9.41
C GLY A 323 -5.93 -4.32 10.85
N LEU A 324 -7.07 -4.66 11.43
CA LEU A 324 -7.13 -5.27 12.76
C LEU A 324 -6.44 -6.64 12.80
N LEU A 325 -6.79 -7.53 11.87
CA LEU A 325 -6.23 -8.89 11.80
C LEU A 325 -4.71 -8.88 11.59
N TYR A 326 -4.19 -7.95 10.80
CA TYR A 326 -2.77 -7.81 10.52
C TYR A 326 -1.96 -7.45 11.76
N PHE A 327 -2.40 -6.45 12.54
CA PHE A 327 -1.69 -6.09 13.76
C PHE A 327 -1.84 -7.16 14.85
N VAL A 328 -2.99 -7.82 14.95
CA VAL A 328 -3.13 -8.99 15.83
C VAL A 328 -2.15 -10.09 15.40
N PHE A 329 -2.05 -10.39 14.11
CA PHE A 329 -1.11 -11.37 13.57
C PHE A 329 0.35 -11.04 13.91
N LEU A 330 0.75 -9.77 13.85
CA LEU A 330 2.12 -9.34 14.14
C LEU A 330 2.51 -9.38 15.62
N PHE A 331 1.54 -9.27 16.54
CA PHE A 331 1.82 -9.11 17.97
C PHE A 331 1.34 -10.28 18.83
N VAL A 332 0.55 -11.21 18.28
CA VAL A 332 -0.03 -12.30 19.08
C VAL A 332 1.01 -13.24 19.66
N ASP A 333 2.13 -13.47 18.96
CA ASP A 333 3.23 -14.31 19.42
C ASP A 333 3.91 -13.74 20.66
N ARG A 334 4.05 -12.41 20.75
CA ARG A 334 4.56 -11.73 21.95
C ARG A 334 3.66 -11.98 23.14
N ILE A 335 2.34 -11.87 22.96
CA ILE A 335 1.37 -12.18 24.02
C ILE A 335 1.53 -13.64 24.48
N MET A 336 1.76 -14.58 23.55
CA MET A 336 2.03 -15.97 23.91
C MET A 336 3.34 -16.13 24.68
N ALA A 337 4.44 -15.54 24.21
CA ALA A 337 5.74 -15.60 24.89
C ALA A 337 5.69 -14.98 26.30
N TRP A 338 5.05 -13.82 26.45
CA TRP A 338 4.96 -13.07 27.72
C TRP A 338 4.01 -13.68 28.74
N SER A 339 3.14 -14.60 28.33
CA SER A 339 2.22 -15.32 29.23
C SER A 339 2.73 -16.72 29.60
N SER A 340 3.97 -17.07 29.23
CA SER A 340 4.54 -18.38 29.54
C SER A 340 5.21 -18.41 30.91
N ASN A 341 4.76 -19.34 31.76
CA ASN A 341 5.19 -19.51 33.15
C ASN A 341 6.49 -20.33 33.28
N VAL A 342 7.56 -19.91 32.60
CA VAL A 342 8.87 -20.58 32.72
C VAL A 342 9.69 -20.03 33.90
N ASP A 343 9.49 -18.76 34.27
CA ASP A 343 10.17 -18.08 35.39
C ASP A 343 9.14 -17.47 36.35
N TYR A 344 9.60 -16.94 37.50
CA TYR A 344 8.73 -16.17 38.41
C TYR A 344 8.07 -15.02 37.64
N MET A 345 6.74 -15.09 37.53
CA MET A 345 5.92 -14.15 36.78
C MET A 345 4.93 -13.48 37.74
N PRO A 346 5.16 -12.21 38.12
CA PRO A 346 4.30 -11.51 39.09
C PRO A 346 2.86 -11.29 38.59
N TYR A 347 2.68 -11.18 37.27
CA TYR A 347 1.39 -10.89 36.62
C TYR A 347 1.14 -11.82 35.44
N PHE A 348 -0.10 -11.91 34.95
CA PHE A 348 -0.48 -12.80 33.85
C PHE A 348 0.25 -12.56 32.51
N ILE A 349 0.73 -11.33 32.29
CA ILE A 349 1.57 -10.97 31.15
C ILE A 349 2.82 -10.29 31.71
N TRP A 350 3.99 -10.76 31.30
CA TRP A 350 5.26 -10.24 31.75
C TRP A 350 6.25 -10.07 30.61
N PHE A 351 6.76 -8.85 30.45
CA PHE A 351 7.62 -8.49 29.33
C PHE A 351 8.93 -9.27 29.34
N ARG A 352 9.25 -9.88 28.19
CA ARG A 352 10.51 -10.60 27.98
C ARG A 352 11.38 -9.83 27.00
N GLY A 353 12.27 -9.00 27.52
CA GLY A 353 13.12 -8.10 26.73
C GLY A 353 13.99 -8.82 25.70
N GLU A 354 14.53 -10.00 26.03
CA GLU A 354 15.33 -10.81 25.09
C GLU A 354 14.53 -11.26 23.86
N TYR A 355 13.26 -11.63 24.07
CA TYR A 355 12.36 -12.02 22.98
C TYR A 355 12.01 -10.81 22.10
N GLU A 356 11.68 -9.68 22.74
CA GLU A 356 11.30 -8.45 22.03
C GLU A 356 12.46 -7.88 21.20
N LEU A 357 13.66 -7.85 21.77
CA LEU A 357 14.83 -7.30 21.11
C LEU A 357 15.14 -8.04 19.80
N GLY A 358 15.01 -9.37 19.80
CA GLY A 358 15.18 -10.19 18.59
C GLY A 358 14.15 -9.86 17.50
N LEU A 359 12.89 -9.65 17.88
CA LEU A 359 11.81 -9.28 16.96
C LEU A 359 12.01 -7.89 16.36
N ASP A 360 12.39 -6.91 17.18
CA ASP A 360 12.52 -5.51 16.78
C ASP A 360 13.68 -5.30 15.79
N PHE A 361 14.83 -5.95 16.02
CA PHE A 361 15.93 -5.93 15.06
C PHE A 361 15.55 -6.62 13.75
N ALA A 362 14.85 -7.76 13.82
CA ALA A 362 14.43 -8.47 12.63
C ALA A 362 13.44 -7.65 11.79
N LEU A 363 12.63 -6.78 12.40
CA LEU A 363 11.64 -5.95 11.69
C LEU A 363 12.30 -5.00 10.67
N LEU A 364 13.55 -4.58 10.91
CA LEU A 364 14.33 -3.78 9.97
C LEU A 364 14.57 -4.49 8.63
N SER A 365 14.50 -5.84 8.60
CA SER A 365 14.61 -6.60 7.35
C SER A 365 13.46 -6.35 6.38
N LEU A 366 12.31 -5.83 6.85
CA LEU A 366 11.18 -5.48 6.00
C LEU A 366 11.35 -4.14 5.27
N MET A 367 12.35 -3.32 5.62
CA MET A 367 12.54 -1.98 5.02
C MET A 367 12.73 -2.03 3.50
N ILE A 368 13.66 -2.86 3.02
CA ILE A 368 13.96 -2.97 1.58
C ILE A 368 12.78 -3.63 0.83
N PRO A 369 12.19 -4.75 1.29
CA PRO A 369 11.02 -5.34 0.66
C PRO A 369 9.83 -4.40 0.50
N LEU A 370 9.54 -3.55 1.50
CA LEU A 370 8.47 -2.56 1.42
C LEU A 370 8.74 -1.52 0.31
N GLY A 371 9.99 -1.05 0.19
CA GLY A 371 10.43 -0.21 -0.92
C GLY A 371 10.25 -0.87 -2.29
N VAL A 372 10.64 -2.14 -2.42
CA VAL A 372 10.44 -2.91 -3.66
C VAL A 372 8.96 -3.11 -3.95
N CYS A 373 8.15 -3.41 -2.93
CA CYS A 373 6.70 -3.59 -3.05
C CYS A 373 6.01 -2.36 -3.65
N GLU A 374 6.32 -1.16 -3.14
CA GLU A 374 5.76 0.09 -3.65
C GLU A 374 6.07 0.27 -5.15
N VAL A 375 7.31 0.00 -5.56
CA VAL A 375 7.74 0.09 -6.97
C VAL A 375 6.98 -0.90 -7.85
N MET A 376 6.89 -2.15 -7.41
CA MET A 376 6.30 -3.22 -8.21
C MET A 376 4.79 -3.06 -8.37
N VAL A 377 4.08 -2.70 -7.31
CA VAL A 377 2.63 -2.49 -7.35
C VAL A 377 2.30 -1.26 -8.19
N ASN A 378 3.02 -0.15 -8.02
CA ASN A 378 2.81 1.05 -8.82
C ASN A 378 3.03 0.77 -10.31
N LYS A 379 4.12 0.07 -10.66
CA LYS A 379 4.39 -0.34 -12.04
C LYS A 379 3.31 -1.26 -12.59
N LEU A 380 2.89 -2.26 -11.81
CA LEU A 380 1.82 -3.18 -12.21
C LEU A 380 0.54 -2.40 -12.54
N MET A 381 0.20 -1.40 -11.74
CA MET A 381 -1.03 -0.63 -11.95
C MET A 381 -0.99 0.23 -13.21
N LEU A 382 0.13 0.89 -13.48
CA LEU A 382 0.36 1.62 -14.73
C LEU A 382 0.32 0.66 -15.95
N ASP A 383 0.92 -0.53 -15.82
CA ASP A 383 0.94 -1.53 -16.87
C ASP A 383 -0.48 -2.07 -17.16
N ILE A 384 -1.31 -2.26 -16.13
CA ILE A 384 -2.72 -2.67 -16.26
C ILE A 384 -3.52 -1.59 -16.99
N GLU A 385 -3.43 -0.33 -16.55
CA GLU A 385 -4.13 0.80 -17.17
C GLU A 385 -3.73 0.97 -18.65
N ALA A 386 -2.44 0.88 -18.95
CA ALA A 386 -1.93 0.96 -20.31
C ALA A 386 -2.25 -0.29 -21.17
N SER A 387 -2.52 -1.44 -20.55
CA SER A 387 -2.89 -2.67 -21.27
C SER A 387 -4.38 -2.71 -21.60
N TYR A 388 -5.23 -2.09 -20.77
CA TYR A 388 -6.67 -1.95 -21.05
C TYR A 388 -6.93 -1.23 -22.38
N LYS A 389 -6.05 -0.28 -22.73
CA LYS A 389 -6.13 0.45 -24.01
C LYS A 389 -5.58 -0.33 -25.21
N ARG A 390 -4.94 -1.48 -25.01
CA ARG A 390 -4.19 -2.22 -26.05
C ARG A 390 -4.78 -3.57 -26.44
N TYR A 391 -5.56 -4.19 -25.57
CA TYR A 391 -6.17 -5.49 -25.83
C TYR A 391 -7.67 -5.32 -26.07
N TRP A 392 -8.20 -5.99 -27.09
CA TRP A 392 -9.64 -6.10 -27.29
C TRP A 392 -10.24 -7.04 -26.24
N GLY A 393 -11.53 -6.88 -25.92
CA GLY A 393 -12.22 -7.72 -24.92
C GLY A 393 -12.14 -9.24 -25.19
N PHE A 394 -11.93 -9.62 -26.45
CA PHE A 394 -11.79 -11.02 -26.90
C PHE A 394 -10.38 -11.61 -26.64
N GLU A 395 -9.38 -10.79 -26.31
CA GLU A 395 -7.99 -11.21 -26.04
C GLU A 395 -7.66 -11.29 -24.53
N SER A 396 -8.69 -11.40 -23.69
CA SER A 396 -8.58 -11.41 -22.22
C SER A 396 -7.65 -12.51 -21.71
N GLU A 397 -7.63 -13.69 -22.34
CA GLU A 397 -6.77 -14.80 -21.95
C GLU A 397 -5.27 -14.50 -22.15
N LEU A 398 -4.91 -13.82 -23.24
CA LEU A 398 -3.54 -13.41 -23.55
C LEU A 398 -3.05 -12.36 -22.54
N MET A 399 -3.93 -11.41 -22.19
CA MET A 399 -3.68 -10.42 -21.14
C MET A 399 -3.46 -11.12 -19.78
N ASN A 400 -4.34 -12.04 -19.40
CA ASN A 400 -4.27 -12.80 -18.14
C ASN A 400 -2.97 -13.64 -18.07
N ALA A 401 -2.56 -14.29 -19.16
CA ALA A 401 -1.30 -15.02 -19.24
C ALA A 401 -0.06 -14.12 -19.11
N ARG A 402 -0.11 -12.90 -19.67
CA ARG A 402 0.97 -11.91 -19.52
C ARG A 402 1.10 -11.45 -18.06
N PHE A 403 0.01 -11.05 -17.41
CA PHE A 403 0.07 -10.58 -16.02
C PHE A 403 0.42 -11.67 -15.02
N ARG A 404 0.06 -12.93 -15.28
CA ARG A 404 0.58 -14.08 -14.51
C ARG A 404 2.11 -14.19 -14.58
N ARG A 405 2.71 -13.97 -15.75
CA ARG A 405 4.18 -13.95 -15.90
C ARG A 405 4.82 -12.76 -15.19
N VAL A 406 4.22 -11.58 -15.29
CA VAL A 406 4.67 -10.38 -14.55
C VAL A 406 4.63 -10.63 -13.05
N TYR A 407 3.54 -11.20 -12.54
CA TYR A 407 3.39 -11.55 -11.14
C TYR A 407 4.45 -12.55 -10.65
N ASN A 408 4.75 -13.60 -11.42
CA ASN A 408 5.81 -14.54 -11.03
C ASN A 408 7.18 -13.84 -10.92
N ARG A 409 7.47 -12.85 -11.78
CA ARG A 409 8.68 -12.01 -11.66
C ARG A 409 8.62 -11.11 -10.43
N MET A 410 7.44 -10.58 -10.08
CA MET A 410 7.24 -9.82 -8.85
C MET A 410 7.54 -10.67 -7.61
N MET A 411 7.02 -11.90 -7.59
CA MET A 411 7.27 -12.85 -6.51
C MET A 411 8.75 -13.23 -6.38
N ALA A 412 9.45 -13.46 -7.50
CA ALA A 412 10.87 -13.73 -7.48
C ALA A 412 11.67 -12.51 -6.96
N ALA A 413 11.35 -11.31 -7.44
CA ALA A 413 12.05 -10.09 -7.02
C ALA A 413 11.85 -9.78 -5.54
N ILE A 414 10.64 -9.92 -5.01
CA ILE A 414 10.38 -9.68 -3.58
C ILE A 414 11.02 -10.76 -2.70
N ALA A 415 11.05 -12.02 -3.14
CA ALA A 415 11.73 -13.08 -2.40
C ALA A 415 13.25 -12.83 -2.34
N VAL A 416 13.87 -12.48 -3.47
CA VAL A 416 15.30 -12.15 -3.55
C VAL A 416 15.62 -10.90 -2.74
N SER A 417 14.86 -9.82 -2.89
CA SER A 417 15.11 -8.58 -2.14
C SER A 417 14.91 -8.76 -0.64
N SER A 418 13.94 -9.58 -0.22
CA SER A 418 13.74 -9.91 1.21
C SER A 418 14.87 -10.77 1.76
N ALA A 419 15.33 -11.77 1.02
CA ALA A 419 16.49 -12.58 1.43
C ALA A 419 17.76 -11.73 1.54
N LEU A 420 18.03 -10.86 0.55
CA LEU A 420 19.17 -9.94 0.60
C LEU A 420 19.06 -8.95 1.77
N SER A 421 17.86 -8.44 2.04
CA SER A 421 17.59 -7.58 3.19
C SER A 421 17.86 -8.29 4.51
N ALA A 422 17.39 -9.53 4.67
CA ALA A 422 17.65 -10.33 5.86
C ALA A 422 19.14 -10.62 6.06
N LEU A 423 19.87 -10.95 4.99
CA LEU A 423 21.33 -11.14 5.04
C LEU A 423 22.06 -9.84 5.41
N LEU A 424 21.63 -8.70 4.86
CA LEU A 424 22.18 -7.39 5.20
C LEU A 424 21.96 -7.06 6.68
N ILE A 425 20.73 -7.22 7.18
CA ILE A 425 20.40 -6.94 8.59
C ILE A 425 21.14 -7.91 9.52
N TYR A 426 21.25 -9.18 9.17
CA TYR A 426 22.07 -10.13 9.92
C TYR A 426 23.54 -9.68 9.98
N GLY A 427 24.14 -9.31 8.85
CA GLY A 427 25.52 -8.81 8.80
C GLY A 427 25.73 -7.51 9.58
N LEU A 428 24.79 -6.57 9.47
CA LEU A 428 24.81 -5.33 10.25
C LEU A 428 24.68 -5.60 11.75
N ALA A 429 23.80 -6.51 12.16
CA ALA A 429 23.63 -6.87 13.56
C ALA A 429 24.95 -7.42 14.15
N GLN A 430 25.66 -8.29 13.42
CA GLN A 430 26.97 -8.81 13.85
C GLN A 430 28.04 -7.70 13.91
N LEU A 431 28.05 -6.80 12.93
CA LEU A 431 28.98 -5.66 12.92
C LEU A 431 28.74 -4.73 14.12
N PHE A 432 27.48 -4.37 14.36
CA PHE A 432 27.12 -3.49 15.48
C PHE A 432 27.35 -4.16 16.84
N ASP A 433 27.10 -5.47 16.97
CA ASP A 433 27.42 -6.23 18.18
C ASP A 433 28.92 -6.16 18.49
N GLY A 434 29.80 -6.34 17.49
CA GLY A 434 31.24 -6.20 17.68
C GLY A 434 31.70 -4.79 18.05
N ILE A 435 31.10 -3.75 17.43
CA ILE A 435 31.37 -2.34 17.78
C ILE A 435 30.90 -2.01 19.19
N TYR A 436 29.73 -2.52 19.58
CA TYR A 436 29.14 -2.29 20.88
C TYR A 436 29.97 -2.97 21.98
N TYR A 437 30.36 -4.23 21.76
CA TYR A 437 31.28 -4.96 22.64
C TYR A 437 32.62 -4.23 22.83
N ALA A 438 33.19 -3.68 21.76
CA ALA A 438 34.42 -2.91 21.87
C ALA A 438 34.29 -1.60 22.67
N ARG A 439 33.09 -1.03 22.80
CA ARG A 439 32.83 0.23 23.53
C ARG A 439 32.38 0.02 24.97
N GLU A 440 31.41 -0.87 25.17
CA GLU A 440 30.75 -1.07 26.47
C GLU A 440 31.21 -2.36 27.16
N GLY A 441 31.98 -3.23 26.49
CA GLY A 441 32.46 -4.49 27.05
C GLY A 441 31.43 -5.62 27.10
N GLU A 442 30.20 -5.37 26.61
CA GLU A 442 29.11 -6.33 26.59
C GLU A 442 28.56 -6.54 25.17
N HIS A 443 28.05 -7.73 24.89
CA HIS A 443 27.40 -8.02 23.60
C HIS A 443 25.99 -7.44 23.57
N LEU A 444 25.66 -6.74 22.48
CA LEU A 444 24.31 -6.24 22.21
C LEU A 444 23.30 -7.39 22.07
N ILE A 445 23.76 -8.54 21.56
CA ILE A 445 22.97 -9.76 21.41
C ILE A 445 23.60 -10.87 22.27
N ALA A 446 23.76 -10.59 23.57
CA ALA A 446 24.37 -11.51 24.52
C ALA A 446 23.58 -12.83 24.69
N SER A 447 22.26 -12.75 24.85
CA SER A 447 21.42 -13.93 25.12
C SER A 447 21.29 -14.85 23.91
N ALA A 448 21.40 -16.16 24.17
CA ALA A 448 21.11 -17.21 23.19
C ALA A 448 19.66 -17.12 22.70
N THR A 449 18.73 -16.71 23.58
CA THR A 449 17.32 -16.51 23.25
C THR A 449 17.14 -15.40 22.22
N THR A 450 17.79 -14.25 22.42
CA THR A 450 17.72 -13.12 21.47
C THR A 450 18.22 -13.55 20.09
N ARG A 451 19.36 -14.25 20.02
CA ARG A 451 19.91 -14.79 18.76
C ARG A 451 18.95 -15.75 18.08
N PHE A 452 18.39 -16.68 18.85
CA PHE A 452 17.48 -17.69 18.35
C PHE A 452 16.21 -17.07 17.77
N VAL A 453 15.55 -16.20 18.53
CA VAL A 453 14.34 -15.49 18.10
C VAL A 453 14.65 -14.64 16.87
N PHE A 454 15.72 -13.85 16.89
CA PHE A 454 16.13 -13.02 15.76
C PHE A 454 16.27 -13.82 14.45
N LEU A 455 16.92 -14.98 14.48
CA LEU A 455 17.11 -15.82 13.29
C LEU A 455 15.78 -16.39 12.76
N VAL A 456 14.91 -16.89 13.64
CA VAL A 456 13.63 -17.47 13.22
C VAL A 456 12.69 -16.38 12.69
N VAL A 457 12.65 -15.21 13.33
CA VAL A 457 11.86 -14.06 12.87
C VAL A 457 12.38 -13.53 11.54
N LEU A 458 13.70 -13.44 11.34
CA LEU A 458 14.27 -13.03 10.05
C LEU A 458 13.72 -13.90 8.91
N LEU A 459 13.71 -15.23 9.09
CA LEU A 459 13.12 -16.14 8.12
C LEU A 459 11.61 -15.91 7.96
N ALA A 460 10.89 -15.74 9.08
CA ALA A 460 9.45 -15.48 9.05
C ALA A 460 9.11 -14.19 8.29
N TYR A 461 9.88 -13.12 8.47
CA TYR A 461 9.67 -11.83 7.80
C TYR A 461 10.04 -11.85 6.32
N VAL A 462 11.04 -12.63 5.91
CA VAL A 462 11.30 -12.90 4.49
C VAL A 462 10.07 -13.51 3.82
N ILE A 463 9.44 -14.49 4.46
CA ILE A 463 8.22 -15.14 3.95
C ILE A 463 7.04 -14.18 4.03
N LEU A 464 6.88 -13.45 5.14
CA LEU A 464 5.80 -12.50 5.34
C LEU A 464 5.79 -11.40 4.28
N ALA A 465 6.96 -10.88 3.89
CA ALA A 465 7.09 -9.87 2.85
C ALA A 465 6.45 -10.30 1.51
N THR A 466 6.55 -11.59 1.17
CA THR A 466 5.89 -12.15 -0.02
C THR A 466 4.36 -12.15 0.11
N GLY A 467 3.83 -12.46 1.30
CA GLY A 467 2.39 -12.37 1.58
C GLY A 467 1.89 -10.93 1.59
N LEU A 468 2.69 -9.98 2.09
CA LEU A 468 2.37 -8.56 2.07
C LEU A 468 2.30 -8.00 0.64
N MET A 469 3.23 -8.40 -0.24
CA MET A 469 3.15 -8.04 -1.67
C MET A 469 1.81 -8.52 -2.28
N ASN A 470 1.39 -9.74 -1.97
CA ASN A 470 0.10 -10.26 -2.43
C ASN A 470 -1.08 -9.45 -1.87
N ALA A 471 -1.05 -9.13 -0.58
CA ALA A 471 -2.09 -8.34 0.07
C ALA A 471 -2.24 -6.94 -0.55
N VAL A 472 -1.13 -6.21 -0.71
CA VAL A 472 -1.13 -4.87 -1.31
C VAL A 472 -1.60 -4.94 -2.76
N THR A 473 -1.16 -5.95 -3.53
CA THR A 473 -1.63 -6.14 -4.92
C THR A 473 -3.14 -6.43 -4.98
N LEU A 474 -3.66 -7.30 -4.11
CA LEU A 474 -5.09 -7.58 -4.01
C LEU A 474 -5.89 -6.34 -3.61
N PHE A 475 -5.37 -5.48 -2.73
CA PHE A 475 -6.02 -4.22 -2.38
C PHE A 475 -6.07 -3.24 -3.54
N SER A 476 -5.00 -3.17 -4.34
CA SER A 476 -4.98 -2.37 -5.57
C SER A 476 -6.02 -2.85 -6.58
N LEU A 477 -6.27 -4.17 -6.63
CA LEU A 477 -7.34 -4.80 -7.42
C LEU A 477 -8.71 -4.84 -6.69
N SER A 478 -8.88 -4.10 -5.59
CA SER A 478 -10.13 -4.02 -4.83
C SER A 478 -10.68 -5.36 -4.31
N GLN A 479 -9.80 -6.34 -4.03
CA GLN A 479 -10.15 -7.67 -3.50
C GLN A 479 -9.68 -7.90 -2.04
N PRO A 480 -10.06 -7.06 -1.06
CA PRO A 480 -9.62 -7.21 0.32
C PRO A 480 -10.18 -8.45 1.04
N SER A 481 -11.34 -8.94 0.62
CA SER A 481 -11.98 -10.13 1.20
C SER A 481 -11.12 -11.39 1.04
N LEU A 482 -10.41 -11.51 -0.08
CA LEU A 482 -9.49 -12.62 -0.34
C LEU A 482 -8.27 -12.57 0.60
N VAL A 483 -7.80 -11.37 0.94
CA VAL A 483 -6.72 -11.18 1.92
C VAL A 483 -7.18 -11.59 3.31
N ASN A 484 -8.40 -11.21 3.70
CA ASN A 484 -8.99 -11.61 4.99
C ASN A 484 -9.12 -13.15 5.10
N ARG A 485 -9.57 -13.80 4.02
CA ARG A 485 -9.66 -15.27 3.96
C ARG A 485 -8.30 -15.96 4.08
N ALA A 486 -7.20 -15.28 3.73
CA ALA A 486 -5.85 -15.80 3.89
C ALA A 486 -5.28 -15.53 5.30
N ILE A 487 -5.52 -14.35 5.87
CA ILE A 487 -4.91 -13.97 7.17
C ILE A 487 -5.59 -14.61 8.38
N VAL A 488 -6.91 -14.87 8.32
CA VAL A 488 -7.64 -15.53 9.42
C VAL A 488 -7.07 -16.92 9.76
N PRO A 489 -6.93 -17.87 8.80
CA PRO A 489 -6.32 -19.16 9.11
C PRO A 489 -4.84 -19.05 9.47
N ALA A 490 -4.10 -18.09 8.90
CA ALA A 490 -2.71 -17.83 9.27
C ALA A 490 -2.57 -17.37 10.72
N LEU A 491 -3.47 -16.49 11.18
CA LEU A 491 -3.54 -16.05 12.57
C LEU A 491 -3.90 -17.20 13.50
N ALA A 492 -4.86 -18.05 13.13
CA ALA A 492 -5.21 -19.22 13.92
C ALA A 492 -4.01 -20.17 14.10
N VAL A 493 -3.25 -20.43 13.02
CA VAL A 493 -2.03 -21.23 13.07
C VAL A 493 -0.96 -20.58 13.95
N ASN A 494 -0.78 -19.25 13.83
CA ASN A 494 0.14 -18.51 14.67
C ASN A 494 -0.20 -18.65 16.17
N VAL A 495 -1.47 -18.44 16.53
CA VAL A 495 -1.96 -18.60 17.91
C VAL A 495 -1.76 -20.03 18.40
N VAL A 496 -2.21 -21.03 17.66
CA VAL A 496 -2.21 -22.43 18.11
C VAL A 496 -0.78 -22.95 18.27
N LEU A 497 0.09 -22.77 17.27
CA LEU A 497 1.48 -23.24 17.35
C LEU A 497 2.30 -22.40 18.33
N GLY A 498 2.12 -21.08 18.33
CA GLY A 498 2.82 -20.19 19.26
C GLY A 498 2.44 -20.49 20.72
N PHE A 499 1.17 -20.77 21.00
CA PHE A 499 0.72 -21.19 22.33
C PHE A 499 1.23 -22.58 22.71
N ALA A 500 1.11 -23.57 21.82
CA ALA A 500 1.52 -24.94 22.11
C ALA A 500 3.02 -25.05 22.39
N LEU A 501 3.85 -24.47 21.52
CA LEU A 501 5.31 -24.56 21.63
C LEU A 501 5.86 -23.72 22.79
N SER A 502 5.26 -22.55 23.07
CA SER A 502 5.70 -21.73 24.18
C SER A 502 5.42 -22.33 25.56
N ARG A 503 4.50 -23.31 25.65
CA ARG A 503 4.08 -23.97 26.90
C ARG A 503 4.79 -25.30 27.11
N TRP A 504 5.05 -26.03 26.03
CA TRP A 504 5.67 -27.36 26.10
C TRP A 504 7.19 -27.36 26.00
N ILE A 505 7.79 -26.33 25.39
CA ILE A 505 9.23 -26.27 25.18
C ILE A 505 9.83 -25.11 25.96
N ASP A 506 9.65 -23.89 25.45
CA ASP A 506 10.16 -22.67 26.07
C ASP A 506 9.46 -21.46 25.45
N TYR A 507 9.36 -20.34 26.18
CA TYR A 507 8.69 -19.13 25.70
C TYR A 507 9.26 -18.62 24.38
N SER A 508 10.56 -18.82 24.11
CA SER A 508 11.22 -18.40 22.87
C SER A 508 10.67 -19.10 21.64
N PHE A 509 10.09 -20.30 21.78
CA PHE A 509 9.50 -21.07 20.69
C PHE A 509 8.14 -20.51 20.22
N ALA A 510 7.57 -19.51 20.91
CA ALA A 510 6.40 -18.77 20.41
C ALA A 510 6.62 -18.22 19.00
N VAL A 511 7.88 -17.89 18.66
CA VAL A 511 8.32 -17.37 17.35
C VAL A 511 7.96 -18.28 16.17
N PHE A 512 7.88 -19.59 16.38
CA PHE A 512 7.47 -20.53 15.34
C PHE A 512 6.00 -20.37 14.94
N GLY A 513 5.17 -19.81 15.82
CA GLY A 513 3.82 -19.37 15.49
C GLY A 513 3.84 -18.34 14.36
N VAL A 514 4.68 -17.31 14.46
CA VAL A 514 4.83 -16.27 13.42
C VAL A 514 5.35 -16.89 12.12
N LEU A 515 6.35 -17.76 12.19
CA LEU A 515 6.90 -18.43 11.02
C LEU A 515 5.86 -19.27 10.28
N ALA A 516 5.17 -20.15 11.00
CA ALA A 516 4.15 -21.02 10.42
C ALA A 516 2.95 -20.21 9.90
N GLY A 517 2.53 -19.19 10.65
CA GLY A 517 1.51 -18.23 10.22
C GLY A 517 1.91 -17.49 8.95
N ALA A 518 3.15 -17.03 8.84
CA ALA A 518 3.65 -16.32 7.66
C ALA A 518 3.67 -17.23 6.41
N ILE A 519 4.05 -18.51 6.57
CA ILE A 519 3.99 -19.52 5.51
C ILE A 519 2.54 -19.70 5.03
N VAL A 520 1.59 -19.91 5.96
CA VAL A 520 0.18 -20.08 5.63
C VAL A 520 -0.39 -18.84 4.94
N PHE A 521 -0.09 -17.64 5.45
CA PHE A 521 -0.53 -16.39 4.86
C PHE A 521 0.02 -16.21 3.44
N SER A 522 1.32 -16.45 3.23
CA SER A 522 1.95 -16.36 1.91
C SER A 522 1.35 -17.37 0.93
N ALA A 523 1.18 -18.63 1.34
CA ALA A 523 0.63 -19.67 0.47
C ALA A 523 -0.83 -19.41 0.05
N LEU A 524 -1.68 -19.01 1.01
CA LEU A 524 -3.10 -18.73 0.73
C LEU A 524 -3.28 -17.44 -0.08
N SER A 525 -2.52 -16.39 0.23
CA SER A 525 -2.55 -15.14 -0.54
C SER A 525 -2.01 -15.33 -1.96
N PHE A 526 -1.01 -16.18 -2.15
CA PHE A 526 -0.49 -16.56 -3.47
C PHE A 526 -1.54 -17.30 -4.30
N ARG A 527 -2.27 -18.25 -3.69
CA ARG A 527 -3.39 -18.93 -4.34
C ARG A 527 -4.48 -17.95 -4.76
N ALA A 528 -4.83 -17.01 -3.89
CA ALA A 528 -5.81 -15.96 -4.19
C ALA A 528 -5.34 -15.07 -5.36
N MET A 529 -4.08 -14.65 -5.37
CA MET A 529 -3.52 -13.87 -6.48
C MET A 529 -3.56 -14.62 -7.81
N ARG A 530 -3.20 -15.91 -7.84
CA ARG A 530 -3.30 -16.72 -9.06
C ARG A 530 -4.74 -16.84 -9.57
N GLN A 531 -5.72 -16.92 -8.67
CA GLN A 531 -7.14 -16.95 -9.03
C GLN A 531 -7.58 -15.61 -9.64
N VAL A 532 -7.20 -14.48 -9.03
CA VAL A 532 -7.55 -13.14 -9.53
C VAL A 532 -6.91 -12.86 -10.88
N LEU A 533 -5.61 -13.13 -11.04
CA LEU A 533 -4.91 -12.94 -12.31
C LEU A 533 -5.36 -13.90 -13.41
N GLY A 534 -5.98 -15.02 -13.06
CA GLY A 534 -6.60 -15.94 -14.02
C GLY A 534 -7.88 -15.38 -14.66
N LYS A 535 -8.54 -14.42 -14.00
CA LYS A 535 -9.80 -13.78 -14.42
C LYS A 535 -9.69 -12.25 -14.30
N LEU A 536 -8.54 -11.68 -14.68
CA LEU A 536 -8.22 -10.27 -14.40
C LEU A 536 -9.23 -9.33 -15.07
N ASP A 537 -9.66 -9.68 -16.29
CA ASP A 537 -10.72 -9.02 -17.04
C ASP A 537 -12.01 -8.82 -16.22
N TYR A 538 -12.51 -9.88 -15.59
CA TYR A 538 -13.69 -9.82 -14.73
C TYR A 538 -13.50 -8.88 -13.53
N TYR A 539 -12.34 -8.97 -12.87
CA TYR A 539 -12.06 -8.15 -11.71
C TYR A 539 -11.81 -6.68 -12.06
N LEU A 540 -11.28 -6.38 -13.24
CA LEU A 540 -11.13 -5.01 -13.72
C LEU A 540 -12.49 -4.37 -14.06
N TYR A 541 -13.39 -5.13 -14.70
CA TYR A 541 -14.76 -4.68 -14.97
C TYR A 541 -15.56 -4.40 -13.68
N ALA A 542 -15.32 -5.18 -12.62
CA ALA A 542 -15.95 -4.94 -11.32
C ALA A 542 -15.40 -3.71 -10.56
N ILE A 543 -14.26 -3.14 -11.01
CA ILE A 543 -13.63 -1.96 -10.40
C ILE A 543 -14.10 -0.66 -11.07
N SER A 544 -14.40 -0.69 -12.38
CA SER A 544 -15.03 0.43 -13.11
C SER A 544 -16.48 0.61 -12.70
#